data_AF-A0A940DVV6-F1
#
_entry.id   AF-A0A940DVV6-F1
#
_cell.length_a   1.000
_cell.length_b   1.000
_cell.length_c   1.000
_cell.angle_alpha   90.00
_cell.angle_beta   90.00
_cell.angle_gamma   90.00
#
_symmetry.space_group_name_H-M   'P 1'
#
loop_
_entity.id
_entity.type
_entity.pdbx_description
1 polymer ?
#
loop_
_entity_poly.entity_id
_entity_poly.type
_entity_poly.pdbx_seq_one_letter_code
_entity_poly.pdbx_strand_id
1 'polypeptide(L)'
;MDFTSDEAIEFVKLNVGVVQMFRTSINPYYLGLKMFEAIEERYNNPIEEMNRSGVDSGAGREKIFEVREMESDSSFLRNYLHKDLVMREDMYLFQKQDKDCKTVDKGWEQVRDQLVRMGVNGAGE
;
A
#
# COMPACT_ATOMS: atom_id res chain seq x y z
N MET A 1 -16.97 4.85 -28.49
CA MET A 1 -17.05 3.74 -27.53
C MET A 1 -17.90 4.26 -26.39
N ASP A 2 -19.19 3.98 -26.44
CA ASP A 2 -20.14 4.38 -25.39
C ASP A 2 -20.26 3.19 -24.42
N PHE A 3 -19.75 3.36 -23.21
CA PHE A 3 -19.95 2.39 -22.13
C PHE A 3 -21.41 2.45 -21.70
N THR A 4 -22.09 1.31 -21.70
CA THR A 4 -23.47 1.23 -21.20
C THR A 4 -23.47 1.39 -19.69
N SER A 5 -24.52 2.02 -19.16
CA SER A 5 -24.65 2.37 -17.74
C SER A 5 -24.48 1.16 -16.79
N ASP A 6 -24.70 -0.05 -17.27
CA ASP A 6 -24.56 -1.29 -16.50
C ASP A 6 -23.09 -1.72 -16.30
N GLU A 7 -22.20 -1.52 -17.28
CA GLU A 7 -20.76 -1.78 -17.13
C GLU A 7 -20.09 -0.78 -16.18
N ALA A 8 -20.55 0.48 -16.20
CA ALA A 8 -20.12 1.48 -15.23
C ALA A 8 -20.52 1.12 -13.80
N ILE A 9 -21.69 0.50 -13.60
CA ILE A 9 -22.16 0.06 -12.28
C ILE A 9 -21.37 -1.16 -11.78
N GLU A 10 -20.99 -2.10 -12.63
CA GLU A 10 -20.10 -3.19 -12.25
C GLU A 10 -18.69 -2.69 -11.92
N PHE A 11 -18.12 -1.77 -12.71
CA PHE A 11 -16.84 -1.14 -12.39
C PHE A 11 -16.89 -0.39 -11.06
N VAL A 12 -17.97 0.35 -10.79
CA VAL A 12 -18.18 1.04 -9.52
C VAL A 12 -18.38 0.06 -8.37
N LYS A 13 -19.09 -1.06 -8.53
CA LYS A 13 -19.21 -2.08 -7.47
C LYS A 13 -17.88 -2.78 -7.17
N LEU A 14 -17.09 -3.09 -8.20
CA LEU A 14 -15.75 -3.66 -8.04
C LEU A 14 -14.83 -2.67 -7.32
N ASN A 15 -14.89 -1.38 -7.66
CA ASN A 15 -14.05 -0.34 -7.05
C ASN A 15 -14.54 0.11 -5.66
N VAL A 16 -15.85 0.06 -5.37
CA VAL A 16 -16.40 0.47 -4.06
C VAL A 16 -16.12 -0.58 -2.97
N GLY A 17 -16.08 -1.88 -3.32
CA GLY A 17 -15.58 -2.94 -2.42
C GLY A 17 -14.05 -2.89 -2.19
N VAL A 18 -13.36 -2.13 -3.02
CA VAL A 18 -11.90 -1.96 -3.10
C VAL A 18 -11.39 -0.73 -2.33
N VAL A 19 -12.30 0.07 -1.76
CA VAL A 19 -11.93 1.15 -0.81
C VAL A 19 -12.51 0.91 0.59
N GLN A 20 -13.44 -0.04 0.74
CA GLN A 20 -14.02 -0.38 2.04
C GLN A 20 -13.06 -1.23 2.89
N MET A 21 -12.82 -0.78 4.13
CA MET A 21 -12.22 -1.61 5.17
C MET A 21 -13.24 -2.65 5.63
N PHE A 22 -13.01 -3.94 5.35
CA PHE A 22 -13.69 -5.00 6.09
C PHE A 22 -12.95 -5.22 7.41
N ARG A 23 -13.66 -5.37 8.53
CA ARG A 23 -13.07 -5.56 9.88
C ARG A 23 -12.15 -6.80 10.00
N THR A 24 -12.07 -7.62 8.95
CA THR A 24 -11.37 -8.90 8.88
C THR A 24 -10.31 -8.97 7.78
N SER A 25 -10.19 -7.98 6.89
CA SER A 25 -9.19 -7.98 5.81
C SER A 25 -8.75 -6.56 5.44
N ILE A 26 -7.44 -6.41 5.20
CA ILE A 26 -6.86 -5.19 4.66
C ILE A 26 -7.25 -5.07 3.20
N ASN A 27 -7.74 -3.89 2.81
CA ASN A 27 -8.05 -3.61 1.43
C ASN A 27 -6.77 -3.29 0.64
N PRO A 28 -6.36 -4.12 -0.35
CA PRO A 28 -5.08 -3.95 -1.03
C PRO A 28 -4.93 -2.60 -1.74
N TYR A 29 -6.02 -2.07 -2.29
CA TYR A 29 -5.99 -0.81 -3.03
C TYR A 29 -5.94 0.40 -2.11
N TYR A 30 -6.62 0.34 -0.96
CA TYR A 30 -6.46 1.34 0.08
C TYR A 30 -5.01 1.38 0.58
N LEU A 31 -4.43 0.20 0.84
CA LEU A 31 -3.03 0.10 1.24
C LEU A 31 -2.08 0.66 0.18
N GLY A 32 -2.27 0.29 -1.08
CA GLY A 32 -1.49 0.82 -2.20
C GLY A 32 -1.59 2.34 -2.31
N LEU A 33 -2.79 2.90 -2.18
CA LEU A 33 -3.00 4.36 -2.15
C LEU A 33 -2.22 5.00 -0.99
N LYS A 34 -2.33 4.46 0.22
CA LYS A 34 -1.61 4.97 1.39
C LYS A 34 -0.09 4.89 1.25
N MET A 35 0.42 3.86 0.59
CA MET A 35 1.84 3.75 0.26
C MET A 35 2.27 4.83 -0.74
N PHE A 36 1.48 5.10 -1.78
CA PHE A 36 1.78 6.17 -2.73
C PHE A 36 1.70 7.56 -2.10
N GLU A 37 0.71 7.83 -1.23
CA GLU A 37 0.64 9.07 -0.46
C GLU A 37 1.91 9.26 0.41
N ALA A 38 2.39 8.20 1.06
CA ALA A 38 3.61 8.25 1.86
C ALA A 38 4.86 8.51 1.02
N ILE A 39 4.95 7.94 -0.19
CA ILE A 39 6.02 8.22 -1.15
C ILE A 39 5.96 9.68 -1.58
N GLU A 40 4.79 10.15 -2.01
CA GLU A 40 4.61 11.53 -2.45
C GLU A 40 4.98 12.53 -1.36
N GLU A 41 4.51 12.33 -0.13
CA GLU A 41 4.82 13.18 1.02
C GLU A 41 6.34 13.26 1.27
N ARG A 42 7.03 12.12 1.25
CA ARG A 42 8.47 12.01 1.51
C ARG A 42 9.32 12.69 0.45
N TYR A 43 8.95 12.57 -0.82
CA TYR A 43 9.69 13.14 -1.94
C TYR A 43 9.27 14.56 -2.27
N ASN A 44 8.09 15.00 -1.82
CA ASN A 44 7.73 16.42 -1.80
C ASN A 44 8.49 17.19 -0.72
N ASN A 45 8.73 16.55 0.43
CA ASN A 45 9.40 17.15 1.58
C ASN A 45 10.66 16.33 1.98
N PRO A 46 11.68 16.26 1.12
CA PRO A 46 12.88 15.46 1.38
C PRO A 46 13.66 16.00 2.59
N ILE A 47 14.16 15.08 3.42
CA ILE A 47 15.10 15.41 4.50
C ILE A 47 16.45 15.83 3.94
N GLU A 48 17.28 16.48 4.77
CA GLU A 48 18.57 17.02 4.34
C GLU A 48 19.49 15.99 3.67
N GLU A 49 19.49 14.74 4.14
CA GLU A 49 20.24 13.64 3.53
C GLU A 49 19.78 13.31 2.10
N MET A 50 18.47 13.36 1.84
CA MET A 50 17.89 13.12 0.51
C MET A 50 18.23 14.28 -0.43
N ASN A 51 18.16 15.53 0.05
CA ASN A 51 18.57 16.71 -0.70
C ASN A 51 20.06 16.62 -1.10
N ARG A 52 20.94 16.22 -0.17
CA ARG A 52 22.38 16.01 -0.46
C ARG A 52 22.63 14.90 -1.49
N SER A 53 21.70 13.96 -1.62
CA SER A 53 21.75 12.87 -2.60
C SER A 53 21.13 13.25 -3.96
N GLY A 54 20.67 14.50 -4.12
CA GLY A 54 20.10 15.01 -5.37
C GLY A 54 18.58 14.87 -5.50
N VAL A 55 17.84 14.62 -4.41
CA VAL A 55 16.37 14.65 -4.45
C VAL A 55 15.89 16.08 -4.30
N ASP A 56 15.25 16.61 -5.34
CA ASP A 56 14.62 17.92 -5.30
C ASP A 56 13.32 17.91 -4.50
N SER A 57 13.02 19.02 -3.81
CA SER A 57 11.72 19.21 -3.16
C SER A 57 10.61 19.30 -4.20
N GLY A 58 9.46 18.69 -3.92
CA GLY A 58 8.35 18.59 -4.87
C GLY A 58 8.45 17.44 -5.88
N ALA A 59 9.43 16.54 -5.75
CA ALA A 59 9.62 15.40 -6.65
C ALA A 59 8.66 14.22 -6.41
N GLY A 60 7.66 14.37 -5.53
CA GLY A 60 6.78 13.27 -5.11
C GLY A 60 6.01 12.63 -6.25
N ARG A 61 5.45 13.45 -7.15
CA ARG A 61 4.70 12.95 -8.31
C ARG A 61 5.59 12.16 -9.27
N GLU A 62 6.78 12.67 -9.58
CA GLU A 62 7.74 11.99 -10.44
C GLU A 62 8.14 10.65 -9.84
N LYS A 63 8.39 10.61 -8.52
CA LYS A 63 8.74 9.38 -7.84
C LYS A 63 7.64 8.33 -7.90
N ILE A 64 6.37 8.71 -7.78
CA ILE A 64 5.25 7.76 -7.94
C ILE A 64 5.30 7.10 -9.31
N PHE A 65 5.54 7.85 -10.38
CA PHE A 65 5.60 7.27 -11.74
C PHE A 65 6.81 6.34 -11.91
N GLU A 66 7.98 6.73 -11.40
CA GLU A 66 9.17 5.86 -11.40
C GLU A 66 8.88 4.53 -10.68
N VAL A 67 8.29 4.59 -9.48
CA VAL A 67 7.94 3.41 -8.69
C VAL A 67 6.96 2.50 -9.44
N ARG A 68 5.97 3.08 -10.13
CA ARG A 68 4.98 2.30 -10.91
C ARG A 68 5.58 1.60 -12.12
N GLU A 69 6.67 2.11 -12.67
CA GLU A 69 7.36 1.50 -13.80
C GLU A 69 8.33 0.41 -13.34
N MET A 70 8.98 0.62 -12.21
CA MET A 70 10.09 -0.22 -11.74
C MET A 70 9.69 -1.35 -10.80
N GLU A 71 8.59 -1.20 -10.06
CA GLU A 71 8.22 -2.13 -9.00
C GLU A 71 7.10 -3.09 -9.42
N SER A 72 7.29 -4.37 -9.10
CA SER A 72 6.20 -5.36 -9.03
C SER A 72 5.41 -5.19 -7.73
N ASP A 73 4.20 -5.74 -7.62
CA ASP A 73 3.43 -5.73 -6.35
C ASP A 73 4.24 -6.24 -5.15
N SER A 74 5.03 -7.30 -5.36
CA SER A 74 5.85 -7.91 -4.31
C SER A 74 7.01 -7.03 -3.85
N SER A 75 7.67 -6.34 -4.80
CA SER A 75 8.80 -5.47 -4.50
C SER A 75 8.33 -4.10 -4.00
N PHE A 76 7.17 -3.63 -4.47
CA PHE A 76 6.49 -2.45 -3.96
C PHE A 76 6.17 -2.60 -2.47
N LEU A 77 5.51 -3.69 -2.07
CA LEU A 77 5.25 -4.00 -0.67
C LEU A 77 6.54 -4.13 0.14
N ARG A 78 7.57 -4.76 -0.42
CA ARG A 78 8.85 -4.95 0.29
C ARG A 78 9.57 -3.64 0.58
N ASN A 79 9.62 -2.76 -0.41
CA ASN A 79 10.46 -1.57 -0.39
C ASN A 79 9.76 -0.36 0.26
N TYR A 80 8.42 -0.30 0.16
CA TYR A 80 7.66 0.91 0.53
C TYR A 80 6.63 0.70 1.64
N LEU A 81 6.36 -0.53 2.08
CA LEU A 81 5.55 -0.74 3.28
C LEU A 81 6.42 -0.54 4.52
N HIS A 82 6.25 0.60 5.18
CA HIS A 82 7.03 0.96 6.37
C HIS A 82 6.23 0.73 7.65
N LYS A 83 6.94 0.44 8.75
CA LYS A 83 6.37 0.23 10.08
C LYS A 83 5.42 1.35 10.51
N ASP A 84 5.79 2.60 10.26
CA ASP A 84 4.97 3.75 10.64
C ASP A 84 3.64 3.77 9.90
N LEU A 85 3.61 3.34 8.64
CA LEU A 85 2.38 3.19 7.87
C LEU A 85 1.52 2.05 8.43
N VAL A 86 2.14 0.91 8.74
CA VAL A 86 1.45 -0.25 9.35
C VAL A 86 0.83 0.11 10.70
N MET A 87 1.52 0.93 11.48
CA MET A 87 1.02 1.44 12.76
C MET A 87 -0.09 2.48 12.57
N ARG A 88 0.08 3.45 11.67
CA ARG A 88 -0.89 4.51 11.39
C ARG A 88 -2.23 3.96 10.90
N GLU A 89 -2.17 2.94 10.06
CA GLU A 89 -3.35 2.32 9.46
C GLU A 89 -3.92 1.16 10.32
N ASP A 90 -3.51 1.07 11.60
CA ASP A 90 -3.97 0.08 12.58
C ASP A 90 -3.92 -1.38 12.09
N MET A 91 -2.94 -1.70 11.23
CA MET A 91 -2.89 -2.99 10.52
C MET A 91 -2.69 -4.19 11.47
N TYR A 92 -2.18 -3.96 12.68
CA TYR A 92 -2.03 -5.00 13.71
C TYR A 92 -3.34 -5.49 14.30
N LEU A 93 -4.42 -4.69 14.27
CA LEU A 93 -5.74 -5.13 14.73
C LEU A 93 -6.28 -6.28 13.88
N PHE A 94 -5.89 -6.35 12.61
CA PHE A 94 -6.26 -7.45 11.70
C PHE A 94 -5.50 -8.75 11.98
N GLN A 95 -4.26 -8.68 12.47
CA GLN A 95 -3.51 -9.88 12.91
C GLN A 95 -4.03 -10.43 14.25
N LYS A 96 -4.61 -9.56 15.08
CA LYS A 96 -5.02 -9.84 16.47
C LYS A 96 -6.32 -10.67 16.61
N GLN A 97 -6.73 -11.41 15.58
CA GLN A 97 -7.70 -12.49 15.75
C GLN A 97 -7.07 -13.75 16.37
N ASP A 98 -5.74 -13.92 16.29
CA ASP A 98 -5.01 -14.99 16.98
C ASP A 98 -4.27 -14.47 18.22
N LYS A 99 -5.01 -14.45 19.33
CA LYS A 99 -4.67 -14.54 20.77
C LYS A 99 -3.38 -13.95 21.41
N ASP A 100 -2.37 -13.42 20.73
CA ASP A 100 -1.18 -12.88 21.42
C ASP A 100 -0.64 -11.59 20.81
N CYS A 101 -1.03 -10.47 21.41
CA CYS A 101 -0.50 -9.14 21.08
C CYS A 101 0.58 -8.76 22.07
N LYS A 102 1.83 -9.20 21.83
CA LYS A 102 2.94 -8.76 22.69
C LYS A 102 4.20 -8.26 21.99
N THR A 103 4.29 -8.24 20.67
CA THR A 103 5.51 -7.71 20.02
C THR A 103 5.21 -6.90 18.77
N VAL A 104 4.86 -5.63 18.95
CA VAL A 104 4.54 -4.70 17.84
C VAL A 104 5.74 -4.50 16.90
N ASP A 105 6.97 -4.56 17.44
CA ASP A 105 8.19 -4.27 16.65
C ASP A 105 8.51 -5.32 15.58
N LYS A 106 8.30 -6.61 15.88
CA LYS A 106 8.51 -7.72 14.93
C LYS A 106 7.27 -8.10 14.13
N GLY A 107 6.11 -7.55 14.47
CA GLY A 107 4.84 -7.94 13.85
C GLY A 107 4.60 -7.33 12.46
N TRP A 108 5.13 -6.13 12.16
CA TRP A 108 4.85 -5.49 10.86
C TRP A 108 5.52 -6.21 9.70
N GLU A 109 6.71 -6.79 9.90
CA GLU A 109 7.38 -7.60 8.88
C GLU A 109 6.53 -8.82 8.51
N GLN A 110 5.86 -9.44 9.49
CA GLN A 110 4.94 -10.55 9.27
C GLN A 110 3.70 -10.11 8.48
N VAL A 111 3.16 -8.93 8.77
CA VAL A 111 2.04 -8.34 8.00
C VAL A 111 2.45 -8.13 6.55
N ARG A 112 3.62 -7.53 6.30
CA ARG A 112 4.17 -7.36 4.95
C ARG A 112 4.35 -8.68 4.23
N ASP A 113 4.99 -9.65 4.87
CA ASP A 113 5.29 -10.94 4.26
C ASP A 113 4.00 -11.74 3.94
N GLN A 114 2.97 -11.61 4.78
CA GLN A 114 1.65 -12.19 4.51
C GLN A 114 0.98 -11.52 3.30
N LEU A 115 1.02 -10.19 3.20
CA LEU A 115 0.48 -9.45 2.05
C LEU A 115 1.19 -9.81 0.75
N VAL A 116 2.52 -9.97 0.79
CA VAL A 116 3.29 -10.44 -0.37
C VAL A 116 2.84 -11.84 -0.80
N ARG A 117 2.64 -12.78 0.15
CA ARG A 117 2.13 -14.12 -0.15
C ARG A 117 0.72 -14.10 -0.74
N MET A 118 -0.15 -13.22 -0.25
CA MET A 118 -1.51 -13.06 -0.79
C MET A 118 -1.50 -12.52 -2.23
N GLY A 119 -0.67 -11.51 -2.51
CA GLY A 119 -0.52 -10.95 -3.85
C GLY A 119 0.05 -11.95 -4.86
N VAL A 120 0.95 -12.84 -4.43
CA VAL A 120 1.53 -13.90 -5.28
C VAL A 120 0.50 -14.98 -5.63
N ASN A 121 -0.48 -15.26 -4.76
CA ASN A 121 -1.51 -16.28 -5.01
C ASN A 121 -2.68 -15.79 -5.87
N GLY A 122 -2.83 -14.48 -6.10
CA GLY A 122 -3.88 -13.92 -6.96
C GLY A 122 -3.51 -13.83 -8.45
N ALA A 123 -2.23 -14.04 -8.79
CA ALA A 123 -1.71 -13.94 -10.16
C ALA A 123 -1.63 -15.29 -10.90
N GLY A 124 -2.23 -16.35 -10.34
CA GLY A 124 -2.23 -17.67 -10.92
C GLY A 124 -3.57 -18.38 -10.71
N GLU A 125 -4.51 -18.12 -11.60
CA GLU A 125 -5.42 -19.09 -12.24
C GLU A 125 -6.08 -18.44 -13.48
#